data_AF-A0A7T0KNP0-F1
#
_entry.id   AF-A0A7T0KNP0-F1
#
_cell.length_a   1.000
_cell.length_b   1.000
_cell.length_c   1.000
_cell.angle_alpha   90.00
_cell.angle_beta   90.00
_cell.angle_gamma   90.00
#
_symmetry.space_group_name_H-M   'P 1'
#
loop_
_entity.id
_entity.type
_entity.pdbx_description
1 polymer ?
#
loop_
_entity_poly.entity_id
_entity_poly.type
_entity_poly.pdbx_seq_one_letter_code
_entity_poly.pdbx_strand_id
1 'polypeptide(L)'
;MLDDHKFKKFYQDIETRHIAVHPSFTFPPVIQPVQSSSLIGGSLYEAEDRMNNDEMEFAGRFSGMDNILWWHRNIERRGFCINGPINHYPDFVLMTTSRTVVVVEPKGAQLKNDDSRRKVRLGNKWASMAGERFRYYMVFQDGVEPLEGAYTSSQFFQILEQL
;
A
#
# COMPACT_ATOMS: atom_id res chain seq x y z
N MET A 1 -25.55 9.74 2.19
CA MET A 1 -24.91 11.03 2.55
C MET A 1 -23.99 11.50 1.41
N LEU A 2 -23.40 12.69 1.49
CA LEU A 2 -22.50 13.25 0.46
C LEU A 2 -21.35 12.29 0.07
N ASP A 3 -20.80 11.55 1.03
CA ASP A 3 -19.70 10.62 0.77
C ASP A 3 -20.13 9.44 -0.10
N ASP A 4 -21.31 8.86 0.15
CA ASP A 4 -21.81 7.74 -0.67
C ASP A 4 -22.03 8.19 -2.12
N HIS A 5 -22.45 9.45 -2.32
CA HIS A 5 -22.58 10.03 -3.65
C HIS A 5 -21.22 10.18 -4.35
N LYS A 6 -20.19 10.69 -3.66
CA LYS A 6 -18.82 10.79 -4.20
C LYS A 6 -18.29 9.45 -4.65
N PHE A 7 -18.42 8.42 -3.81
CA PHE A 7 -17.98 7.06 -4.16
C PHE A 7 -18.75 6.53 -5.36
N LYS A 8 -20.10 6.63 -5.36
CA LYS A 8 -20.93 6.17 -6.48
C LYS A 8 -20.51 6.81 -7.80
N LYS A 9 -20.38 8.15 -7.82
CA LYS A 9 -19.99 8.90 -9.02
C LYS A 9 -18.59 8.54 -9.49
N PHE A 10 -17.61 8.43 -8.59
CA PHE A 10 -16.25 8.04 -8.94
C PHE A 10 -16.19 6.69 -9.66
N TYR A 11 -16.85 5.65 -9.14
CA TYR A 11 -16.85 4.35 -9.80
C TYR A 11 -17.64 4.36 -11.12
N GLN A 12 -18.75 5.10 -11.21
CA GLN A 12 -19.44 5.30 -12.49
C GLN A 12 -18.56 5.98 -13.53
N ASP A 13 -17.75 6.95 -13.12
CA ASP A 13 -16.84 7.69 -13.99
C ASP A 13 -15.65 6.84 -14.45
N ILE A 14 -15.21 5.87 -13.65
CA ILE A 14 -14.29 4.84 -14.12
C ILE A 14 -14.94 3.97 -15.19
N GLU A 15 -16.14 3.43 -14.94
CA GLU A 15 -16.81 2.53 -15.89
C GLU A 15 -17.15 3.23 -17.21
N THR A 16 -17.45 4.53 -17.16
CA THR A 16 -17.71 5.37 -18.34
C THR A 16 -16.46 6.03 -18.92
N ARG A 17 -15.26 5.65 -18.44
CA ARG A 17 -13.94 6.11 -18.92
C ARG A 17 -13.70 7.62 -18.82
N HIS A 18 -14.40 8.30 -17.93
CA HIS A 18 -14.08 9.68 -17.55
C HIS A 18 -12.88 9.75 -16.59
N ILE A 19 -12.55 8.65 -15.91
CA ILE A 19 -11.39 8.52 -15.03
C ILE A 19 -10.48 7.40 -15.55
N ALA A 20 -9.17 7.71 -15.63
CA ALA A 20 -8.13 6.78 -16.02
C ALA A 20 -6.93 6.86 -15.06
N VAL A 21 -6.08 5.82 -15.06
CA VAL A 21 -4.82 5.80 -14.32
C VAL A 21 -3.68 6.27 -15.21
N HIS A 22 -2.83 7.14 -14.67
CA HIS A 22 -1.61 7.62 -15.33
C HIS A 22 -0.42 7.55 -14.38
N PRO A 23 0.80 7.32 -14.89
CA PRO A 23 2.02 7.49 -14.11
C PRO A 23 2.15 8.96 -13.67
N SER A 24 1.98 9.24 -12.38
CA SER A 24 1.91 10.61 -11.85
C SER A 24 2.78 10.84 -10.63
N PHE A 25 3.50 9.82 -10.16
CA PHE A 25 4.34 9.90 -8.97
C PHE A 25 5.76 9.44 -9.30
N THR A 26 6.74 10.12 -8.73
CA THR A 26 8.16 9.78 -8.81
C THR A 26 8.73 9.94 -7.41
N PHE A 27 9.46 8.92 -6.95
CA PHE A 27 10.15 8.99 -5.68
C PHE A 27 11.17 10.14 -5.72
N PRO A 28 11.18 11.03 -4.71
CA PRO A 28 12.19 12.07 -4.63
C PRO A 28 13.59 11.43 -4.49
N PRO A 29 14.66 12.10 -4.92
CA PRO A 29 16.02 11.57 -4.74
C PRO A 29 16.43 11.48 -3.26
N VAL A 30 15.79 12.27 -2.39
CA VAL A 30 16.06 12.33 -0.95
C VAL A 30 14.74 12.57 -0.21
N ILE A 31 14.57 11.93 0.96
CA ILE A 31 13.48 12.21 1.89
C ILE A 31 13.99 12.92 3.15
N GLN A 32 13.12 13.71 3.76
CA GLN A 32 13.36 14.37 5.05
C GLN A 32 12.27 13.95 6.05
N PRO A 33 12.39 12.73 6.61
CA PRO A 33 11.50 12.30 7.68
C PRO A 33 11.67 13.20 8.91
N VAL A 34 10.59 13.39 9.67
CA VAL A 34 10.65 14.21 10.90
C VAL A 34 11.40 13.45 11.99
N GLN A 35 11.26 12.12 11.98
CA GLN A 35 12.00 11.18 12.82
C GLN A 35 12.46 10.04 11.91
N SER A 36 13.76 9.78 11.88
CA SER A 36 14.36 8.81 10.96
C SER A 36 14.79 7.52 11.65
N SER A 37 14.69 6.39 10.94
CA SER A 37 15.23 5.09 11.35
C SER A 37 16.04 4.47 10.22
N SER A 38 17.23 3.95 10.54
CA SER A 38 18.11 3.20 9.63
C SER A 38 18.41 1.79 10.15
N LEU A 39 17.56 1.27 11.04
CA LEU A 39 17.77 0.00 11.75
C LEU A 39 17.55 -1.25 10.89
N ILE A 40 16.78 -1.13 9.80
CA ILE A 40 16.36 -2.26 8.96
C ILE A 40 16.96 -2.05 7.57
N GLY A 41 17.65 -3.07 7.05
CA GLY A 41 18.31 -3.02 5.74
C GLY A 41 17.34 -3.12 4.57
N GLY A 42 17.85 -2.92 3.35
CA GLY A 42 17.07 -3.09 2.12
C GLY A 42 16.01 -2.02 1.84
N SER A 43 16.02 -0.90 2.57
CA SER A 43 15.15 0.24 2.30
C SER A 43 15.59 1.00 1.03
N LEU A 44 14.65 1.73 0.41
CA LEU A 44 14.91 2.59 -0.74
C LEU A 44 15.76 3.80 -0.36
N TYR A 45 15.55 4.35 0.83
CA TYR A 45 16.31 5.48 1.36
C TYR A 45 17.24 5.04 2.50
N GLU A 46 18.35 5.76 2.69
CA GLU A 46 19.33 5.48 3.76
C GLU A 46 18.72 5.52 5.17
N ALA A 47 17.69 6.36 5.35
CA ALA A 47 16.90 6.41 6.56
C ALA A 47 15.43 6.66 6.21
N GLU A 48 14.57 5.78 6.72
CA GLU A 48 13.13 5.81 6.50
C GLU A 48 12.43 6.60 7.61
N ASP A 49 11.17 7.00 7.39
CA ASP A 49 10.36 7.64 8.44
C ASP A 49 10.08 6.68 9.59
N ARG A 50 9.85 7.22 10.79
CA ARG A 50 9.59 6.42 11.99
C ARG A 50 8.43 5.45 11.76
N MET A 51 8.66 4.21 12.15
CA MET A 51 7.69 3.12 12.12
C MET A 51 7.20 2.80 13.55
N ASN A 52 5.97 2.32 13.65
CA ASN A 52 5.44 1.64 14.83
C ASN A 52 5.89 0.16 14.87
N ASN A 53 5.51 -0.58 15.92
CA ASN A 53 5.95 -1.97 16.08
C ASN A 53 5.50 -2.90 14.96
N ASP A 54 4.26 -2.76 14.48
CA ASP A 54 3.72 -3.58 13.39
C ASP A 54 4.44 -3.26 12.06
N GLU A 55 4.64 -1.97 11.79
CA GLU A 55 5.39 -1.51 10.61
C GLU A 55 6.84 -2.01 10.63
N MET A 56 7.51 -1.99 11.79
CA MET A 56 8.86 -2.54 11.96
C MET A 56 8.93 -4.04 11.70
N GLU A 57 7.91 -4.80 12.12
CA GLU A 57 7.82 -6.24 11.84
C GLU A 57 7.74 -6.49 10.33
N PHE A 58 6.86 -5.76 9.63
CA PHE A 58 6.72 -5.87 8.18
C PHE A 58 8.02 -5.50 7.46
N ALA A 59 8.63 -4.37 7.81
CA ALA A 59 9.91 -3.94 7.24
C ALA A 59 11.03 -4.98 7.48
N GLY A 60 11.09 -5.57 8.67
CA GLY A 60 12.05 -6.63 9.00
C GLY A 60 11.86 -7.87 8.13
N ARG A 61 10.59 -8.27 7.88
CA ARG A 61 10.28 -9.38 6.99
C ARG A 61 10.63 -9.06 5.53
N PHE A 62 10.32 -7.86 5.04
CA PHE A 62 10.72 -7.43 3.69
C PHE A 62 12.24 -7.47 3.50
N SER A 63 12.99 -6.98 4.49
CA SER A 63 14.46 -6.99 4.47
C SER A 63 15.06 -8.39 4.42
N GLY A 64 14.33 -9.42 4.86
CA GLY A 64 14.78 -10.81 4.84
C GLY A 64 14.43 -11.58 3.56
N MET A 65 13.75 -10.95 2.61
CA MET A 65 13.27 -11.62 1.38
C MET A 65 14.20 -11.33 0.19
N ASP A 66 14.76 -12.39 -0.40
CA ASP A 66 15.70 -12.29 -1.53
C ASP A 66 15.06 -11.74 -2.82
N ASN A 67 13.74 -11.83 -2.96
CA ASN A 67 13.00 -11.34 -4.12
C ASN A 67 12.56 -9.87 -3.99
N ILE A 68 12.91 -9.17 -2.90
CA ILE A 68 12.66 -7.75 -2.71
C ILE A 68 13.92 -6.94 -3.03
N LEU A 69 13.82 -6.06 -4.03
CA LEU A 69 14.91 -5.16 -4.41
C LEU A 69 15.05 -3.99 -3.44
N TRP A 70 13.91 -3.41 -3.04
CA TRP A 70 13.85 -2.41 -2.00
C TRP A 70 12.42 -2.30 -1.43
N TRP A 71 12.33 -1.79 -0.20
CA TRP A 71 11.07 -1.38 0.42
C TRP A 71 11.16 0.09 0.83
N HIS A 72 10.03 0.79 0.91
CA HIS A 72 9.95 2.17 1.35
C HIS A 72 8.77 2.35 2.30
N ARG A 73 9.00 2.99 3.45
CA ARG A 73 7.91 3.47 4.31
C ARG A 73 7.37 4.74 3.68
N ASN A 74 6.20 4.64 3.05
CA ASN A 74 5.54 5.76 2.43
C ASN A 74 5.14 6.83 3.46
N ILE A 75 5.48 8.08 3.20
CA ILE A 75 5.22 9.17 4.14
C ILE A 75 3.82 9.74 3.90
N GLU A 76 2.93 9.63 4.88
CA GLU A 76 1.56 10.15 4.77
C GLU A 76 1.57 11.62 4.30
N ARG A 77 0.73 11.94 3.30
CA ARG A 77 0.60 13.28 2.68
C ARG A 77 1.83 13.83 1.94
N ARG A 78 2.98 13.16 1.99
CA ARG A 78 4.21 13.56 1.29
C ARG A 78 4.70 12.54 0.26
N GLY A 79 4.22 11.30 0.35
CA GLY A 79 4.58 10.20 -0.51
C GLY A 79 3.49 9.84 -1.53
N PHE A 80 3.53 8.59 -1.97
CA PHE A 80 2.61 8.04 -2.95
C PHE A 80 1.17 8.04 -2.43
N CYS A 81 0.23 8.48 -3.27
CA CYS A 81 -1.18 8.54 -2.96
C CYS A 81 -2.00 7.81 -4.02
N ILE A 82 -2.86 6.90 -3.60
CA ILE A 82 -3.93 6.37 -4.43
C ILE A 82 -5.08 7.36 -4.38
N ASN A 83 -5.17 8.18 -5.42
CA ASN A 83 -6.19 9.22 -5.54
C ASN A 83 -7.55 8.64 -5.91
N GLY A 84 -8.61 9.17 -5.31
CA GLY A 84 -9.98 8.78 -5.62
C GLY A 84 -11.02 9.63 -4.89
N PRO A 85 -12.18 9.06 -4.48
CA PRO A 85 -13.17 9.78 -3.69
C PRO A 85 -12.67 10.08 -2.26
N ILE A 86 -11.57 9.42 -1.88
CA ILE A 86 -10.71 9.70 -0.73
C ILE A 86 -9.26 9.68 -1.21
N ASN A 87 -8.36 10.31 -0.46
CA ASN A 87 -6.91 10.15 -0.65
C ASN A 87 -6.43 9.04 0.28
N HIS A 88 -5.91 7.97 -0.31
CA HIS A 88 -5.36 6.85 0.44
C HIS A 88 -3.84 6.85 0.31
N TYR A 89 -3.13 6.86 1.44
CA TYR A 89 -1.67 6.82 1.53
C TYR A 89 -1.28 5.49 2.16
N PRO A 90 -0.97 4.46 1.33
CA PRO A 90 -0.60 3.14 1.84
C PRO A 90 0.70 3.20 2.63
N ASP A 91 0.85 2.43 3.70
CA ASP A 91 2.03 2.52 4.59
C ASP A 91 3.36 2.14 3.91
N PHE A 92 3.35 1.18 2.97
CA PHE A 92 4.57 0.71 2.29
C PHE A 92 4.44 0.64 0.78
N VAL A 93 5.58 0.85 0.11
CA VAL A 93 5.77 0.53 -1.31
C VAL A 93 7.03 -0.32 -1.46
N LEU A 94 6.92 -1.43 -2.17
CA LEU A 94 7.99 -2.39 -2.42
C LEU A 94 8.25 -2.49 -3.92
N MET A 95 9.49 -2.84 -4.27
CA MET A 95 9.87 -3.28 -5.61
C MET A 95 10.44 -4.69 -5.53
N THR A 96 9.85 -5.61 -6.28
CA THR A 96 10.41 -6.96 -6.43
C THR A 96 11.55 -6.97 -7.45
N THR A 97 12.39 -8.00 -7.40
CA THR A 97 13.43 -8.24 -8.42
C THR A 97 12.83 -8.51 -9.81
N SER A 98 11.59 -9.03 -9.87
CA SER A 98 10.78 -9.19 -11.10
C SER A 98 10.17 -7.89 -11.64
N ARG A 99 10.47 -6.73 -11.03
CA ARG A 99 9.99 -5.40 -11.41
C ARG A 99 8.48 -5.20 -11.21
N THR A 100 7.92 -5.87 -10.20
CA THR A 100 6.56 -5.63 -9.71
C THR A 100 6.60 -4.63 -8.56
N VAL A 101 5.78 -3.58 -8.64
CA VAL A 101 5.55 -2.64 -7.56
C VAL A 101 4.42 -3.17 -6.68
N VAL A 102 4.70 -3.37 -5.40
CA VAL A 102 3.73 -3.88 -4.43
C VAL A 102 3.44 -2.81 -3.39
N VAL A 103 2.18 -2.40 -3.29
CA VAL A 103 1.71 -1.37 -2.37
C VAL A 103 0.98 -2.04 -1.21
N VAL A 104 1.37 -1.76 0.02
CA VAL A 104 0.93 -2.51 1.20
C VAL A 104 0.38 -1.58 2.27
N GLU A 105 -0.76 -1.96 2.84
CA GLU A 105 -1.42 -1.31 3.96
C GLU A 105 -1.63 -2.34 5.09
N PRO A 106 -0.72 -2.44 6.07
CA PRO A 106 -0.94 -3.23 7.27
C PRO A 106 -2.14 -2.73 8.09
N LYS A 107 -2.83 -3.66 8.76
CA LYS A 107 -3.96 -3.39 9.64
C LYS A 107 -3.85 -4.18 10.94
N GLY A 108 -3.89 -3.45 12.05
CA GLY A 108 -4.04 -4.03 13.38
C GLY A 108 -5.44 -4.63 13.62
N ALA A 109 -5.55 -5.44 14.67
CA ALA A 109 -6.72 -6.27 14.94
C ALA A 109 -8.09 -5.56 15.10
N GLN A 110 -8.09 -4.25 15.39
CA GLN A 110 -9.32 -3.48 15.72
C GLN A 110 -9.90 -2.68 14.54
N LEU A 111 -9.35 -2.79 13.32
CA LEU A 111 -9.60 -1.81 12.24
C LEU A 111 -10.50 -2.31 11.10
N LYS A 112 -11.68 -2.87 11.42
CA LYS A 112 -12.72 -3.20 10.42
C LYS A 112 -13.87 -2.19 10.45
N ASN A 113 -13.68 -1.04 9.81
CA ASN A 113 -14.73 -0.03 9.67
C ASN A 113 -15.02 0.29 8.19
N ASP A 114 -15.97 1.20 7.93
CA ASP A 114 -16.30 1.63 6.58
C ASP A 114 -15.13 2.31 5.85
N ASP A 115 -14.23 2.97 6.58
CA ASP A 115 -13.02 3.57 6.01
C ASP A 115 -12.08 2.49 5.45
N SER A 116 -11.82 1.42 6.21
CA SER A 116 -11.04 0.27 5.73
C SER A 116 -11.69 -0.37 4.49
N ARG A 117 -13.01 -0.58 4.48
CA ARG A 117 -13.73 -1.12 3.31
C ARG A 117 -13.57 -0.23 2.07
N ARG A 118 -13.68 1.09 2.24
CA ARG A 118 -13.52 2.08 1.17
C ARG A 118 -12.09 2.09 0.63
N LYS A 119 -11.08 1.99 1.50
CA LYS A 119 -9.66 1.91 1.14
C LYS A 119 -9.30 0.61 0.40
N VAL A 120 -9.76 -0.55 0.87
CA VAL A 120 -9.57 -1.83 0.15
C VAL A 120 -10.12 -1.74 -1.27
N ARG A 121 -11.36 -1.28 -1.41
CA ARG A 121 -12.01 -1.16 -2.71
C ARG A 121 -11.25 -0.21 -3.64
N LEU A 122 -10.80 0.94 -3.12
CA LEU A 122 -10.04 1.92 -3.89
C LEU A 122 -8.67 1.36 -4.33
N GLY A 123 -7.92 0.76 -3.40
CA GLY A 123 -6.60 0.19 -3.69
C GLY A 123 -6.67 -0.96 -4.70
N ASN A 124 -7.64 -1.86 -4.56
CA ASN A 124 -7.86 -2.95 -5.51
C ASN A 124 -8.26 -2.43 -6.90
N LYS A 125 -9.13 -1.42 -6.98
CA LYS A 125 -9.49 -0.80 -8.27
C LYS A 125 -8.29 -0.10 -8.91
N TRP A 126 -7.47 0.60 -8.12
CA TRP A 126 -6.24 1.21 -8.61
C TRP A 126 -5.28 0.15 -9.19
N ALA A 127 -5.00 -0.92 -8.46
CA ALA A 127 -4.09 -1.98 -8.94
C ALA A 127 -4.59 -2.62 -10.24
N SER A 128 -5.91 -2.91 -10.32
CA SER A 128 -6.55 -3.41 -11.53
C SER A 128 -6.38 -2.49 -12.74
N MET A 129 -6.46 -1.17 -12.54
CA MET A 129 -6.34 -0.18 -13.62
C MET A 129 -4.89 0.18 -13.94
N ALA A 130 -3.97 0.10 -12.98
CA ALA A 130 -2.56 0.43 -13.14
C ALA A 130 -1.80 -0.62 -13.98
N GLY A 131 -2.33 -1.84 -14.04
CA GLY A 131 -1.83 -2.92 -14.88
C GLY A 131 -0.98 -3.95 -14.15
N GLU A 132 -0.51 -4.95 -14.88
CA GLU A 132 0.02 -6.20 -14.32
C GLU A 132 1.31 -6.04 -13.49
N ARG A 133 2.00 -4.91 -13.56
CA ARG A 133 3.20 -4.64 -12.74
C ARG A 133 2.88 -4.00 -11.39
N PHE A 134 1.62 -3.71 -11.09
CA PHE A 134 1.22 -3.08 -9.84
C PHE A 134 0.32 -4.02 -9.05
N ARG A 135 0.57 -4.13 -7.76
CA ARG A 135 -0.24 -4.88 -6.81
C ARG A 135 -0.57 -4.01 -5.61
N TYR A 136 -1.74 -4.23 -5.03
CA TYR A 136 -2.16 -3.60 -3.80
C TYR A 136 -2.63 -4.68 -2.81
N TYR A 137 -2.21 -4.57 -1.56
CA TYR A 137 -2.61 -5.47 -0.49
C TYR A 137 -2.96 -4.67 0.76
N MET A 138 -4.18 -4.83 1.25
CA MET A 138 -4.47 -4.55 2.66
C MET A 138 -4.26 -5.83 3.45
N VAL A 139 -3.46 -5.76 4.52
CA VAL A 139 -2.95 -6.94 5.22
C VAL A 139 -3.32 -6.88 6.69
N PHE A 140 -4.18 -7.79 7.13
CA PHE A 140 -4.59 -7.93 8.52
C PHE A 140 -3.64 -8.87 9.27
N GLN A 141 -3.46 -8.64 10.57
CA GLN A 141 -2.79 -9.61 11.44
C GLN A 141 -3.47 -11.00 11.36
N ASP A 142 -2.68 -12.06 11.48
CA ASP A 142 -3.23 -13.42 11.51
C ASP A 142 -4.17 -13.61 12.71
N GLY A 143 -5.22 -14.44 12.54
CA GLY A 143 -6.31 -14.59 13.52
C GLY A 143 -7.42 -13.54 13.38
N VAL A 144 -7.29 -12.58 12.48
CA VAL A 144 -8.33 -11.60 12.14
C VAL A 144 -8.89 -11.92 10.75
N GLU A 145 -10.19 -12.19 10.66
CA GLU A 145 -10.84 -12.43 9.36
C GLU A 145 -10.66 -11.22 8.43
N PRO A 146 -9.98 -11.32 7.28
CA PRO A 146 -9.74 -10.16 6.43
C PRO A 146 -11.04 -9.62 5.83
N LEU A 147 -11.05 -8.34 5.47
CA LEU A 147 -12.12 -7.81 4.61
C LEU A 147 -12.08 -8.47 3.24
N GLU A 148 -13.21 -8.49 2.52
CA GLU A 148 -13.23 -8.95 1.13
C GLU A 148 -12.21 -8.18 0.28
N GLY A 149 -11.34 -8.91 -0.42
CA GLY A 149 -10.25 -8.32 -1.20
C GLY A 149 -9.03 -7.87 -0.39
N ALA A 150 -8.96 -8.24 0.90
CA ALA A 150 -7.79 -8.11 1.76
C ALA A 150 -7.26 -9.51 2.17
N TYR A 151 -6.11 -9.54 2.82
CA TYR A 151 -5.39 -10.78 3.14
C TYR A 151 -4.94 -10.80 4.59
N THR A 152 -4.69 -11.98 5.14
CA THR A 152 -3.93 -12.08 6.39
C THR A 152 -2.43 -11.91 6.12
N SER A 153 -1.65 -11.63 7.16
CA SER A 153 -0.19 -11.51 7.09
C SER A 153 0.43 -12.76 6.47
N SER A 154 0.09 -13.95 6.96
CA SER A 154 0.60 -15.21 6.41
C SER A 154 0.30 -15.38 4.92
N GLN A 155 -0.94 -15.10 4.49
CA GLN A 155 -1.34 -15.18 3.08
C GLN A 155 -0.59 -14.19 2.21
N PHE A 156 -0.49 -12.93 2.66
CA PHE A 156 0.20 -11.88 1.94
C PHE A 156 1.67 -12.22 1.70
N PHE A 157 2.39 -12.66 2.74
CA PHE A 157 3.81 -12.98 2.59
C PHE A 157 4.06 -14.23 1.75
N GLN A 158 3.18 -15.24 1.80
CA GLN A 158 3.24 -16.39 0.87
C GLN A 158 3.08 -15.94 -0.59
N ILE A 159 2.17 -15.00 -0.87
CA ILE A 159 2.01 -14.43 -2.21
C ILE A 159 3.24 -13.63 -2.59
N LEU A 160 3.72 -12.77 -1.70
CA LEU A 160 4.85 -11.88 -1.94
C LEU A 160 6.13 -12.65 -2.30
N GLU A 161 6.36 -13.81 -1.69
CA GLU A 161 7.51 -14.68 -1.98
C GLU A 161 7.49 -15.24 -3.43
N GLN A 162 6.31 -15.31 -4.05
CA GLN A 162 6.12 -15.85 -5.40
C GLN A 162 6.09 -14.75 -6.49
N LEU A 163 6.18 -13.46 -6.10
CA LEU A 163 6.23 -12.32 -7.02
C LEU A 163 7.66 -11.99 -7.45
#